data_AF-A0A6V2I7V8-F1
#
_entry.id   AF-A0A6V2I7V8-F1
#
_cell.length_a   1.000
_cell.length_b   1.000
_cell.length_c   1.000
_cell.angle_alpha   90.00
_cell.angle_beta   90.00
_cell.angle_gamma   90.00
#
_symmetry.space_group_name_H-M   'P 1'
#
loop_
_entity.id
_entity.type
_entity.pdbx_description
1 polymer ?
#
loop_
_entity_poly.entity_id
_entity_poly.type
_entity_poly.pdbx_seq_one_letter_code
_entity_poly.pdbx_strand_id
1 'polypeptide(L)'
;MICRFTTFVFAALMASAAASPFAPAQSKNDGKAEYVSKLLRKATPTGNSQLRRLDEEYEMDLTPYSLKFMQCQFVKAYDDEMANDELGTVLATERFVTFRLCPDCDSCSYGYGEYMIDLEAYLEATTEYYQEEQEEYCQACEECGNDQAAEEDADGGRKLAAVDCDSCYATCQFYENFEELGYVDAAEYLECQQMGEAGDDGSAYFVGPICAESGAEIKIGVFTDEFCSIFAKDGTSLSDLVEAEFADENDANAAVPQLTYHNLEKVSGDSCISCLVEPEEDADANEAPEAQEVCQQLYEEAAKCETPYGFDGVLSSGDEEYANQAANEETVCTFIKAVNGGAYDEEGEISLSSSNVRSGGGSSVSGWQKFTIAALALGTLGLVGF
;
A
#
# COMPACT_ATOMS: atom_id res chain seq x y z
N MET A 1 -61.15 17.77 19.32
CA MET A 1 -61.56 16.50 19.96
C MET A 1 -60.41 16.08 20.86
N ILE A 2 -60.62 16.10 22.17
CA ILE A 2 -59.60 15.91 23.21
C ILE A 2 -59.49 14.40 23.46
N CYS A 3 -58.31 13.82 23.26
CA CYS A 3 -58.02 12.46 23.71
C CYS A 3 -56.87 12.51 24.72
N ARG A 4 -57.20 12.18 25.97
CA ARG A 4 -56.29 11.91 27.08
C ARG A 4 -55.91 10.44 27.04
N PHE A 5 -54.63 10.11 27.14
CA PHE A 5 -54.14 8.81 27.64
C PHE A 5 -52.86 9.06 28.45
N THR A 6 -52.96 9.16 29.78
CA THR A 6 -52.59 8.15 30.79
C THR A 6 -51.13 7.70 30.76
N THR A 7 -50.40 8.28 31.72
CA THR A 7 -49.12 7.87 32.29
C THR A 7 -49.15 6.42 32.78
N PHE A 8 -48.19 5.61 32.34
CA PHE A 8 -47.75 4.40 33.04
C PHE A 8 -46.25 4.49 33.28
N VAL A 9 -45.89 4.59 34.56
CA VAL A 9 -44.54 4.43 35.08
C VAL A 9 -44.32 2.94 35.26
N PHE A 10 -43.34 2.36 34.56
CA PHE A 10 -42.76 1.08 34.90
C PHE A 10 -41.24 1.26 35.04
N ALA A 11 -40.78 1.22 36.29
CA ALA A 11 -39.38 1.08 36.62
C ALA A 11 -38.99 -0.39 36.44
N ALA A 12 -38.02 -0.66 35.57
CA ALA A 12 -37.32 -1.94 35.49
C ALA A 12 -35.81 -1.64 35.59
N LEU A 13 -35.28 -1.79 36.81
CA LEU A 13 -33.86 -1.98 37.06
C LEU A 13 -33.50 -3.38 36.58
N MET A 14 -32.80 -3.48 35.45
CA MET A 14 -32.08 -4.68 35.04
C MET A 14 -30.59 -4.35 35.07
N ALA A 15 -29.86 -5.07 35.93
CA ALA A 15 -28.42 -5.00 36.02
C ALA A 15 -27.80 -5.56 34.72
N SER A 16 -27.14 -4.70 33.96
CA SER A 16 -26.20 -5.09 32.91
C SER A 16 -24.91 -5.57 33.58
N ALA A 17 -24.72 -6.89 33.61
CA ALA A 17 -23.39 -7.47 33.81
C ALA A 17 -22.59 -7.19 32.54
N ALA A 18 -21.61 -6.29 32.63
CA ALA A 18 -20.62 -6.07 31.57
C ALA A 18 -19.85 -7.37 31.35
N ALA A 19 -20.04 -8.00 30.19
CA ALA A 19 -19.11 -9.00 29.69
C ALA A 19 -17.83 -8.27 29.28
N SER A 20 -16.69 -8.74 29.77
CA SER A 20 -15.37 -8.22 29.41
C SER A 20 -15.11 -8.38 27.91
N PRO A 21 -14.51 -7.39 27.23
CA PRO A 21 -14.18 -7.46 25.80
C PRO A 21 -13.08 -8.49 25.45
N PHE A 22 -12.54 -9.21 26.44
CA PHE A 22 -11.46 -10.19 26.27
C PHE A 22 -11.90 -11.64 26.55
N ALA A 23 -13.13 -12.01 26.20
CA ALA A 23 -13.49 -13.42 26.15
C ALA A 23 -13.02 -14.02 24.82
N PRO A 24 -12.19 -15.09 24.81
CA PRO A 24 -11.71 -15.67 23.56
C PRO A 24 -12.89 -16.15 22.71
N ALA A 25 -12.98 -15.64 21.49
CA ALA A 25 -13.96 -16.10 20.52
C ALA A 25 -13.72 -17.59 20.24
N GLN A 26 -14.64 -18.45 20.66
CA GLN A 26 -14.66 -19.83 20.17
C GLN A 26 -15.03 -19.77 18.68
N SER A 27 -14.07 -20.08 17.80
CA SER A 27 -14.32 -20.11 16.36
C SER A 27 -15.49 -21.04 16.06
N LYS A 28 -16.55 -20.50 15.44
CA LYS A 28 -17.64 -21.33 14.96
C LYS A 28 -17.07 -22.24 13.89
N ASN A 29 -17.27 -23.55 14.06
CA ASN A 29 -16.84 -24.58 13.14
C ASN A 29 -17.64 -24.40 11.83
N ASP A 30 -17.10 -23.64 10.89
CA ASP A 30 -17.64 -23.45 9.56
C ASP A 30 -16.97 -24.42 8.57
N GLY A 31 -17.56 -24.56 7.37
CA GLY A 31 -17.03 -25.48 6.36
C GLY A 31 -15.60 -25.14 5.91
N LYS A 32 -15.16 -23.89 6.09
CA LYS A 32 -13.79 -23.44 5.82
C LYS A 32 -12.82 -23.98 6.85
N ALA A 33 -13.16 -23.95 8.14
CA ALA A 33 -12.37 -24.57 9.22
C ALA A 33 -12.26 -26.10 9.04
N GLU A 34 -13.32 -26.76 8.57
CA GLU A 34 -13.27 -28.20 8.24
C GLU A 34 -12.30 -28.46 7.06
N TYR A 35 -12.34 -27.63 6.02
CA TYR A 35 -11.45 -27.74 4.85
C TYR A 35 -9.97 -27.54 5.21
N VAL A 36 -9.65 -26.48 5.96
CA VAL A 36 -8.28 -26.20 6.45
C VAL A 36 -7.80 -27.32 7.38
N SER A 37 -8.65 -27.84 8.28
CA SER A 37 -8.28 -28.97 9.13
C SER A 37 -8.01 -30.26 8.33
N LYS A 38 -8.68 -30.43 7.18
CA LYS A 38 -8.52 -31.59 6.29
C LYS A 38 -7.24 -31.50 5.46
N LEU A 39 -6.82 -30.28 5.09
CA LEU A 39 -5.52 -29.98 4.48
C LEU A 39 -4.39 -30.23 5.49
N LEU A 40 -4.50 -29.68 6.70
CA LEU A 40 -3.48 -29.82 7.74
C LEU A 40 -3.34 -31.28 8.23
N ARG A 41 -4.40 -32.08 8.21
CA ARG A 41 -4.37 -33.49 8.60
C ARG A 41 -3.58 -34.38 7.62
N LYS A 42 -3.29 -33.90 6.41
CA LYS A 42 -2.43 -34.58 5.42
C LYS A 42 -1.08 -33.88 5.22
N ALA A 43 -0.90 -32.67 5.74
CA ALA A 43 0.40 -32.03 5.80
C ALA A 43 1.31 -32.87 6.71
N THR A 44 2.29 -33.54 6.13
CA THR A 44 3.35 -34.19 6.89
C THR A 44 4.44 -33.15 7.12
N PRO A 45 4.81 -32.85 8.37
CA PRO A 45 5.95 -31.98 8.62
C PRO A 45 7.18 -32.62 7.96
N THR A 46 7.78 -31.89 7.03
CA THR A 46 9.04 -32.29 6.43
C THR A 46 10.08 -32.35 7.54
N GLY A 47 10.99 -33.33 7.51
CA GLY A 47 11.98 -33.56 8.58
C GLY A 47 12.92 -32.38 8.88
N ASN A 48 12.81 -31.28 8.12
CA ASN A 48 13.52 -30.02 8.32
C ASN A 48 12.69 -28.97 9.09
N SER A 49 11.46 -29.26 9.50
CA SER A 49 10.61 -28.33 10.27
C SER A 49 10.97 -28.24 11.76
N GLN A 50 12.21 -28.59 12.13
CA GLN A 50 12.78 -28.38 13.47
C GLN A 50 13.72 -27.15 13.54
N LEU A 51 13.73 -26.30 12.50
CA LEU A 51 14.48 -25.04 12.46
C LEU A 51 13.56 -23.82 12.63
N ARG A 52 12.67 -23.86 13.64
CA ARG A 52 12.14 -22.65 14.29
C ARG A 52 12.71 -22.57 15.70
N ARG A 53 14.03 -22.75 15.80
CA ARG A 53 14.79 -22.46 17.00
C ARG A 53 15.35 -21.05 16.83
N LEU A 54 14.75 -20.12 17.56
CA LEU A 54 15.29 -18.82 17.95
C LEU A 54 16.75 -19.01 18.39
N ASP A 55 17.71 -18.61 17.58
CA ASP A 55 19.12 -18.43 17.94
C ASP A 55 19.68 -17.43 16.91
N GLU A 56 19.60 -16.12 17.23
CA GLU A 56 20.13 -14.94 16.49
C GLU A 56 19.66 -14.79 15.03
N GLU A 57 18.42 -14.30 14.85
CA GLU A 57 17.94 -13.77 13.57
C GLU A 57 18.88 -12.62 13.15
N TYR A 58 19.53 -12.76 11.99
CA TYR A 58 20.37 -11.70 11.44
C TYR A 58 19.44 -10.59 10.94
N GLU A 59 19.03 -9.72 11.87
CA GLU A 59 18.24 -8.54 11.56
C GLU A 59 19.13 -7.55 10.82
N MET A 60 18.67 -7.11 9.65
CA MET A 60 19.41 -6.13 8.88
C MET A 60 19.30 -4.76 9.55
N ASP A 61 20.44 -4.11 9.77
CA ASP A 61 20.46 -2.72 10.18
C ASP A 61 20.05 -1.81 9.01
N LEU A 62 18.80 -1.36 9.03
CA LEU A 62 18.23 -0.44 8.05
C LEU A 62 18.44 1.03 8.41
N THR A 63 18.92 1.34 9.63
CA THR A 63 19.08 2.72 10.12
C THR A 63 19.94 3.63 9.24
N PRO A 64 21.00 3.17 8.53
CA PRO A 64 21.79 4.06 7.69
C PRO A 64 21.15 4.34 6.32
N TYR A 65 19.95 3.82 6.06
CA TYR A 65 19.26 3.97 4.78
C TYR A 65 18.05 4.90 4.89
N SER A 66 17.56 5.31 3.73
CA SER A 66 16.30 6.01 3.56
C SER A 66 15.52 5.36 2.43
N LEU A 67 14.21 5.21 2.64
CA LEU A 67 13.30 4.70 1.64
C LEU A 67 12.95 5.80 0.65
N LYS A 68 13.01 5.44 -0.64
CA LYS A 68 12.66 6.32 -1.75
C LYS A 68 11.72 5.61 -2.72
N PHE A 69 10.55 6.21 -2.96
CA PHE A 69 9.66 5.79 -4.03
C PHE A 69 10.35 5.93 -5.39
N MET A 70 10.22 4.94 -6.26
CA MET A 70 10.75 5.01 -7.62
C MET A 70 9.65 5.10 -8.65
N GLN A 71 8.75 4.13 -8.64
CA GLN A 71 7.63 4.06 -9.54
C GLN A 71 6.62 3.02 -9.08
N CYS A 72 5.38 3.13 -9.56
CA CYS A 72 4.40 2.07 -9.50
C CYS A 72 4.02 1.61 -10.91
N GLN A 73 3.64 0.34 -11.06
CA GLN A 73 3.32 -0.28 -12.34
C GLN A 73 2.28 -1.39 -12.14
N PHE A 74 1.46 -1.60 -13.16
CA PHE A 74 0.50 -2.69 -13.22
C PHE A 74 0.99 -3.84 -14.10
N VAL A 75 0.63 -5.07 -13.73
CA VAL A 75 0.97 -6.28 -14.47
C VAL A 75 -0.25 -7.18 -14.53
N LYS A 76 -0.73 -7.49 -15.73
CA LYS A 76 -1.77 -8.50 -15.91
C LYS A 76 -1.14 -9.90 -15.84
N ALA A 77 -1.50 -10.65 -14.81
CA ALA A 77 -1.06 -12.02 -14.59
C ALA A 77 -2.25 -12.98 -14.62
N TYR A 78 -1.99 -14.26 -14.86
CA TYR A 78 -3.04 -15.28 -14.79
C TYR A 78 -3.46 -15.49 -13.34
N ASP A 79 -4.77 -15.45 -13.10
CA ASP A 79 -5.34 -15.65 -11.78
C ASP A 79 -6.32 -16.81 -11.77
N ASP A 80 -6.14 -17.71 -10.80
CA ASP A 80 -6.92 -18.93 -10.67
C ASP A 80 -8.37 -18.64 -10.24
N GLU A 81 -8.62 -17.56 -9.50
CA GLU A 81 -9.96 -17.20 -9.03
C GLU A 81 -10.78 -16.63 -10.19
N MET A 82 -10.21 -15.67 -10.93
CA MET A 82 -10.80 -15.12 -12.15
C MET A 82 -11.05 -16.20 -13.21
N ALA A 83 -10.16 -17.19 -13.34
CA ALA A 83 -10.34 -18.29 -14.27
C ALA A 83 -11.47 -19.26 -13.89
N ASN A 84 -11.89 -19.28 -12.63
CA ASN A 84 -12.99 -20.12 -12.16
C ASN A 84 -14.35 -19.40 -12.23
N ASP A 85 -14.35 -18.07 -12.30
CA ASP A 85 -15.55 -17.26 -12.40
C ASP A 85 -15.97 -17.01 -13.86
N GLU A 86 -17.27 -16.80 -14.11
CA GLU A 86 -17.81 -16.49 -15.45
C GLU A 86 -17.53 -15.02 -15.88
N LEU A 87 -16.51 -14.37 -15.30
CA LEU A 87 -16.21 -12.94 -15.43
C LEU A 87 -15.53 -12.55 -16.75
N GLY A 88 -15.37 -13.48 -17.70
CA GLY A 88 -14.95 -13.19 -19.06
C GLY A 88 -13.46 -12.84 -19.24
N THR A 89 -12.69 -12.80 -18.16
CA THR A 89 -11.21 -12.71 -18.14
C THR A 89 -10.62 -13.79 -17.25
N VAL A 90 -9.40 -14.22 -17.56
CA VAL A 90 -8.59 -15.14 -16.73
C VAL A 90 -7.36 -14.45 -16.16
N LEU A 91 -7.27 -13.14 -16.39
CA LEU A 91 -6.14 -12.32 -15.99
C LEU A 91 -6.60 -11.36 -14.89
N ALA A 92 -5.90 -11.38 -13.76
CA ALA A 92 -5.98 -10.35 -12.75
C ALA A 92 -4.91 -9.29 -13.00
N THR A 93 -5.21 -8.05 -12.63
CA THR A 93 -4.25 -6.96 -12.65
C THR A 93 -3.60 -6.88 -11.27
N GLU A 94 -2.34 -7.30 -11.20
CA GLU A 94 -1.50 -7.11 -10.02
C GLU A 94 -0.88 -5.71 -10.05
N ARG A 95 -0.78 -5.06 -8.90
CA ARG A 95 -0.30 -3.68 -8.77
C ARG A 95 0.94 -3.65 -7.91
N PHE A 96 2.04 -3.15 -8.44
CA PHE A 96 3.32 -3.16 -7.75
C PHE A 96 3.88 -1.76 -7.58
N VAL A 97 4.55 -1.54 -6.45
CA VAL A 97 5.45 -0.41 -6.21
C VAL A 97 6.88 -0.91 -6.23
N THR A 98 7.74 -0.17 -6.92
CA THR A 98 9.18 -0.30 -6.78
C THR A 98 9.71 0.86 -5.96
N PHE A 99 10.48 0.54 -4.92
CA PHE A 99 11.16 1.53 -4.08
C PHE A 99 12.63 1.15 -3.90
N ARG A 100 13.44 2.07 -3.39
CA ARG A 100 14.85 1.86 -3.08
C ARG A 100 15.16 2.19 -1.64
N LEU A 101 16.03 1.40 -1.03
CA LEU A 101 16.69 1.76 0.21
C LEU A 101 18.07 2.33 -0.13
N CYS A 102 18.25 3.61 0.14
CA CYS A 102 19.39 4.41 -0.29
C CYS A 102 20.18 4.88 0.93
N PRO A 103 21.53 4.80 0.95
CA PRO A 103 22.32 5.39 2.04
C PRO A 103 22.18 6.92 2.12
N ASP A 104 21.80 7.54 1.02
CA ASP A 104 21.58 8.96 0.87
C ASP A 104 20.41 9.18 -0.12
N CYS A 105 19.41 9.94 0.30
CA CYS A 105 18.19 10.24 -0.45
C CYS A 105 18.49 10.90 -1.81
N ASP A 106 19.50 11.79 -1.86
CA ASP A 106 19.78 12.61 -3.03
C ASP A 106 20.55 11.85 -4.11
N SER A 107 21.53 11.03 -3.71
CA SER A 107 22.55 10.51 -4.60
C SER A 107 22.42 9.04 -4.97
N CYS A 108 21.33 8.37 -4.56
CA CYS A 108 21.03 6.92 -4.65
C CYS A 108 21.42 6.20 -5.96
N SER A 109 22.73 6.06 -6.18
CA SER A 109 23.35 5.58 -7.43
C SER A 109 24.19 4.32 -7.21
N TYR A 110 24.60 4.05 -5.97
CA TYR A 110 25.36 2.88 -5.57
C TYR A 110 25.09 2.55 -4.09
N GLY A 111 25.23 1.27 -3.73
CA GLY A 111 25.01 0.81 -2.36
C GLY A 111 23.54 0.83 -1.95
N TYR A 112 22.63 0.79 -2.91
CA TYR A 112 21.19 0.77 -2.67
C TYR A 112 20.60 -0.60 -2.96
N GLY A 113 19.52 -0.97 -2.29
CA GLY A 113 18.69 -2.12 -2.66
C GLY A 113 17.50 -1.64 -3.47
N GLU A 114 17.07 -2.42 -4.47
CA GLU A 114 15.83 -2.18 -5.20
C GLU A 114 14.81 -3.25 -4.83
N TYR A 115 13.60 -2.80 -4.46
CA TYR A 115 12.58 -3.62 -3.85
C TYR A 115 11.28 -3.49 -4.61
N MET A 116 10.51 -4.56 -4.63
CA MET A 116 9.18 -4.58 -5.23
C MET A 116 8.18 -5.18 -4.26
N ILE A 117 7.06 -4.49 -4.07
CA ILE A 117 6.00 -4.87 -3.14
C ILE A 117 4.64 -4.57 -3.79
N ASP A 118 3.59 -5.20 -3.26
CA ASP A 118 2.22 -4.87 -3.64
C ASP A 118 1.89 -3.40 -3.31
N LEU A 119 1.18 -2.75 -4.23
CA LEU A 119 0.84 -1.32 -4.11
C LEU A 119 0.04 -1.03 -2.84
N GLU A 120 -0.89 -1.91 -2.47
CA GLU A 120 -1.75 -1.76 -1.28
C GLU A 120 -0.90 -1.80 0.00
N ALA A 121 -0.04 -2.80 0.15
CA ALA A 121 0.87 -2.90 1.30
C ALA A 121 1.84 -1.71 1.40
N TYR A 122 2.34 -1.21 0.26
CA TYR A 122 3.16 0.01 0.25
C TYR A 122 2.37 1.24 0.72
N LEU A 123 1.16 1.43 0.19
CA LEU A 123 0.31 2.57 0.50
C LEU A 123 -0.15 2.55 1.96
N GLU A 124 -0.51 1.38 2.49
CA GLU A 124 -0.87 1.20 3.90
C GLU A 124 0.28 1.65 4.81
N ALA A 125 1.45 1.01 4.68
CA ALA A 125 2.60 1.28 5.54
C ALA A 125 3.11 2.74 5.45
N THR A 126 3.15 3.31 4.24
CA THR A 126 3.66 4.68 4.05
C THR A 126 2.64 5.75 4.42
N THR A 127 1.35 5.52 4.20
CA THR A 127 0.31 6.46 4.61
C THR A 127 0.20 6.53 6.12
N GLU A 128 0.25 5.40 6.81
CA GLU A 128 0.29 5.35 8.28
C GLU A 128 1.48 6.15 8.82
N TYR A 129 2.69 5.93 8.28
CA TYR A 129 3.87 6.71 8.65
C TYR A 129 3.69 8.23 8.51
N TYR A 130 3.13 8.69 7.38
CA TYR A 130 2.93 10.13 7.16
C TYR A 130 1.80 10.72 8.02
N GLN A 131 0.81 9.92 8.40
CA GLN A 131 -0.21 10.33 9.36
C GLN A 131 0.39 10.49 10.75
N GLU A 132 1.21 9.55 11.21
CA GLU A 132 1.93 9.65 12.49
C GLU A 132 2.87 10.86 12.51
N GLU A 133 3.67 11.08 11.46
CA GLU A 133 4.54 12.26 11.34
C GLU A 133 3.73 13.57 11.41
N GLN A 134 2.54 13.59 10.79
CA GLN A 134 1.64 14.74 10.81
C GLN A 134 1.05 14.98 12.21
N GLU A 135 0.66 13.93 12.92
CA GLU A 135 0.16 14.01 14.30
C GLU A 135 1.23 14.53 15.26
N GLU A 136 2.45 13.99 15.17
CA GLU A 136 3.60 14.44 15.97
C GLU A 136 3.95 15.90 15.68
N TYR A 137 3.99 16.28 14.39
CA TYR A 137 4.21 17.66 13.99
C TYR A 137 3.15 18.60 14.59
N CYS A 138 1.88 18.19 14.58
CA CYS A 138 0.80 19.01 15.13
C CYS A 138 0.82 19.09 16.65
N GLN A 139 1.12 18.00 17.34
CA GLN A 139 1.31 18.01 18.79
C GLN A 139 2.45 18.97 19.18
N ALA A 140 3.58 18.92 18.49
CA ALA A 140 4.71 19.83 18.73
C ALA A 140 4.32 21.31 18.55
N CYS A 141 3.39 21.60 17.64
CA CYS A 141 2.92 22.95 17.39
C CYS A 141 1.88 23.44 18.40
N GLU A 142 1.04 22.56 18.93
CA GLU A 142 0.18 22.88 20.08
C GLU A 142 1.02 23.26 21.30
N GLU A 143 2.09 22.52 21.58
CA GLU A 143 3.03 22.82 22.67
C GLU A 143 3.65 24.21 22.49
N CYS A 144 4.08 24.55 21.27
CA CYS A 144 4.61 25.89 20.99
C CYS A 144 3.56 27.02 21.13
N GLY A 145 2.32 26.78 20.72
CA GLY A 145 1.22 27.75 20.86
C GLY A 145 0.85 28.02 22.31
N ASN A 146 0.93 27.00 23.17
CA ASN A 146 0.66 27.11 24.60
C ASN A 146 1.77 27.81 25.38
N ASP A 147 3.04 27.67 24.96
CA ASP A 147 4.17 28.34 25.60
C ASP A 147 4.21 29.86 25.35
N GLN A 148 3.62 30.36 24.26
CA GLN A 148 3.40 31.81 24.09
C GLN A 148 2.33 32.38 25.03
N ALA A 149 1.48 31.54 25.64
CA ALA A 149 0.56 31.94 26.70
C ALA A 149 1.18 31.85 28.11
N ALA A 150 2.40 31.30 28.23
CA ALA A 150 3.15 31.12 29.47
C ALA A 150 4.43 31.99 29.52
N GLU A 151 4.32 33.28 29.22
CA GLU A 151 5.29 34.24 29.78
C GLU A 151 5.04 34.40 31.29
N GLU A 152 5.52 33.45 32.08
CA GLU A 152 5.93 33.63 33.49
C GLU A 152 6.42 32.28 34.07
N ASP A 153 7.49 31.68 33.51
CA ASP A 153 8.52 31.09 34.37
C ASP A 153 9.84 30.85 33.62
N ALA A 154 10.90 31.36 34.22
CA ALA A 154 12.25 31.32 33.68
C ALA A 154 12.90 29.97 33.99
N ASP A 155 12.75 28.97 33.11
CA ASP A 155 13.76 27.92 32.97
C ASP A 155 13.69 27.24 31.59
N GLY A 156 14.63 27.57 30.72
CA GLY A 156 15.28 26.66 29.75
C GLY A 156 14.50 25.73 28.81
N GLY A 157 13.17 25.83 28.67
CA GLY A 157 12.36 24.93 27.83
C GLY A 157 12.72 24.97 26.34
N ARG A 158 12.71 23.79 25.71
CA ARG A 158 12.99 23.50 24.28
C ARG A 158 12.49 24.62 23.37
N LYS A 159 13.41 25.40 22.80
CA LYS A 159 13.12 26.09 21.54
C LYS A 159 13.29 25.09 20.42
N LEU A 160 12.19 24.58 19.88
CA LEU A 160 12.14 24.08 18.51
C LEU A 160 12.66 25.20 17.60
N ALA A 161 13.96 25.17 17.34
CA ALA A 161 14.69 26.26 16.70
C ALA A 161 14.48 26.25 15.18
N ALA A 162 13.23 26.13 14.69
CA ALA A 162 12.92 26.23 13.27
C ALA A 162 11.42 26.36 12.92
N VAL A 163 10.48 26.12 13.84
CA VAL A 163 9.05 26.07 13.50
C VAL A 163 8.40 27.43 13.74
N ASP A 164 7.85 28.04 12.69
CA ASP A 164 6.99 29.22 12.83
C ASP A 164 5.63 28.79 13.37
N CYS A 165 5.45 28.89 14.69
CA CYS A 165 4.32 28.30 15.40
C CYS A 165 2.96 28.86 14.97
N ASP A 166 2.90 30.11 14.47
CA ASP A 166 1.68 30.67 13.91
C ASP A 166 1.28 29.97 12.61
N SER A 167 2.26 29.76 11.72
CA SER A 167 2.05 29.03 10.47
C SER A 167 1.77 27.55 10.70
N CYS A 168 2.44 26.95 11.69
CA CYS A 168 2.27 25.55 12.01
C CYS A 168 0.88 25.26 12.56
N TYR A 169 0.44 26.04 13.55
CA TYR A 169 -0.89 25.88 14.12
C TYR A 169 -1.98 26.08 13.07
N ALA A 170 -1.82 27.04 12.16
CA ALA A 170 -2.75 27.23 11.04
C ALA A 170 -2.79 26.03 10.09
N THR A 171 -1.64 25.42 9.78
CA THR A 171 -1.54 24.22 8.97
C THR A 171 -2.19 23.01 9.67
N CYS A 172 -1.96 22.83 10.96
CA CYS A 172 -2.58 21.75 11.74
C CYS A 172 -4.09 21.92 11.87
N GLN A 173 -4.57 23.14 12.14
CA GLN A 173 -6.00 23.43 12.13
C GLN A 173 -6.63 23.20 10.75
N PHE A 174 -5.89 23.39 9.65
CA PHE A 174 -6.40 23.04 8.33
C PHE A 174 -6.56 21.53 8.16
N TYR A 175 -5.58 20.75 8.63
CA TYR A 175 -5.61 19.29 8.56
C TYR A 175 -6.68 18.68 9.46
N GLU A 176 -6.78 19.11 10.72
CA GLU A 176 -7.79 18.62 11.67
C GLU A 176 -9.24 18.95 11.24
N ASN A 177 -9.43 20.08 10.55
CA ASN A 177 -10.76 20.51 10.12
C ASN A 177 -11.01 20.22 8.63
N PHE A 178 -10.27 19.29 8.01
CA PHE A 178 -10.40 19.03 6.57
C PHE A 178 -11.84 18.66 6.17
N GLU A 179 -12.45 17.73 6.90
CA GLU A 179 -13.84 17.32 6.67
C GLU A 179 -14.83 18.48 6.86
N GLU A 180 -14.63 19.30 7.91
CA GLU A 180 -15.49 20.47 8.20
C GLU A 180 -15.35 21.57 7.15
N LEU A 181 -14.17 21.67 6.51
CA LEU A 181 -13.90 22.57 5.40
C LEU A 181 -14.41 22.02 4.05
N GLY A 182 -15.00 20.83 4.05
CA GLY A 182 -15.48 20.15 2.85
C GLY A 182 -14.31 19.67 2.01
N TYR A 183 -13.36 18.96 2.61
CA TYR A 183 -12.36 18.19 1.89
C TYR A 183 -12.40 16.73 2.33
N VAL A 184 -12.06 15.84 1.40
CA VAL A 184 -11.91 14.40 1.65
C VAL A 184 -10.52 14.00 1.16
N ASP A 185 -9.77 13.26 1.97
CA ASP A 185 -8.45 12.79 1.57
C ASP A 185 -8.58 11.60 0.63
N ALA A 186 -7.89 11.68 -0.52
CA ALA A 186 -7.79 10.58 -1.46
C ALA A 186 -7.16 9.32 -0.83
N ALA A 187 -6.41 9.45 0.26
CA ALA A 187 -5.89 8.34 1.06
C ALA A 187 -6.98 7.52 1.79
N GLU A 188 -8.26 7.93 1.76
CA GLU A 188 -9.37 7.07 2.22
C GLU A 188 -9.76 6.00 1.19
N TYR A 189 -9.26 6.11 -0.05
CA TYR A 189 -9.59 5.22 -1.18
C TYR A 189 -8.41 4.33 -1.60
N LEU A 190 -7.55 3.94 -0.65
CA LEU A 190 -6.41 3.05 -0.90
C LEU A 190 -6.83 1.60 -1.18
N GLU A 191 -7.98 1.19 -0.64
CA GLU A 191 -8.59 -0.10 -0.94
C GLU A 191 -9.60 0.03 -2.10
N CYS A 192 -9.77 -1.04 -2.87
CA CYS A 192 -10.82 -1.08 -3.88
C CYS A 192 -12.19 -1.16 -3.20
N GLN A 193 -12.95 -0.07 -3.27
CA GLN A 193 -14.25 0.02 -2.63
C GLN A 193 -15.33 0.58 -3.55
N GLN A 194 -16.57 0.16 -3.33
CA GLN A 194 -17.72 0.67 -4.08
C GLN A 194 -18.00 2.11 -3.65
N MET A 195 -18.22 2.98 -4.64
CA MET A 195 -18.60 4.36 -4.40
C MET A 195 -20.03 4.63 -4.87
N GLY A 196 -20.87 5.12 -3.95
CA GLY A 196 -22.29 5.35 -4.18
C GLY A 196 -23.14 4.07 -4.32
N GLU A 197 -24.45 4.27 -4.43
CA GLU A 197 -25.38 3.18 -4.75
C GLU A 197 -25.33 2.83 -6.24
N ALA A 198 -25.52 1.57 -6.58
CA ALA A 198 -25.64 1.15 -7.98
C ALA A 198 -26.78 1.93 -8.65
N GLY A 199 -26.51 2.48 -9.83
CA GLY A 199 -27.49 3.26 -10.58
C GLY A 199 -28.77 2.47 -10.89
N ASP A 200 -29.80 3.15 -11.40
CA ASP A 200 -31.07 2.51 -11.83
C ASP A 200 -30.88 1.36 -12.85
N ASP A 201 -29.74 1.32 -13.54
CA ASP A 201 -29.33 0.29 -14.48
C ASP A 201 -28.53 -0.86 -13.85
N GLY A 202 -28.24 -0.78 -12.54
CA GLY A 202 -27.45 -1.73 -11.79
C GLY A 202 -25.94 -1.57 -11.94
N SER A 203 -25.47 -0.49 -12.57
CA SER A 203 -24.04 -0.19 -12.68
C SER A 203 -23.52 0.34 -11.35
N ALA A 204 -22.53 -0.34 -10.76
CA ALA A 204 -21.79 0.16 -9.61
C ALA A 204 -20.42 0.66 -10.07
N TYR A 205 -19.98 1.79 -9.51
CA TYR A 205 -18.61 2.27 -9.67
C TYR A 205 -17.79 1.89 -8.45
N PHE A 206 -16.54 1.58 -8.70
CA PHE A 206 -15.55 1.28 -7.68
C PHE A 206 -14.40 2.25 -7.80
N VAL A 207 -13.76 2.56 -6.69
CA VAL A 207 -12.63 3.49 -6.63
C VAL A 207 -11.47 2.82 -5.93
N GLY A 208 -10.25 3.13 -6.39
CA GLY A 208 -9.04 2.52 -5.86
C GLY A 208 -7.78 3.13 -6.46
N PRO A 209 -6.58 2.76 -5.97
CA PRO A 209 -5.34 3.39 -6.34
C PRO A 209 -4.89 3.02 -7.77
N ILE A 210 -4.35 4.01 -8.48
CA ILE A 210 -3.80 3.91 -9.82
C ILE A 210 -2.44 4.55 -9.97
N CYS A 211 -1.64 3.99 -10.88
CA CYS A 211 -0.41 4.61 -11.34
C CYS A 211 -0.70 5.63 -12.42
N ALA A 212 -0.10 6.83 -12.33
CA ALA A 212 -0.07 7.77 -13.44
C ALA A 212 0.66 7.15 -14.65
N GLU A 213 0.48 7.71 -15.86
CA GLU A 213 1.09 7.21 -17.11
C GLU A 213 2.61 7.03 -17.03
N SER A 214 3.29 7.86 -16.23
CA SER A 214 4.73 7.80 -16.01
C SER A 214 5.17 6.78 -14.95
N GLY A 215 4.23 6.22 -14.18
CA GLY A 215 4.48 5.44 -12.98
C GLY A 215 5.02 6.26 -11.79
N ALA A 216 5.26 7.55 -11.96
CA ALA A 216 5.95 8.40 -10.97
C ALA A 216 5.02 9.01 -9.92
N GLU A 217 3.71 8.74 -9.98
CA GLU A 217 2.72 9.32 -9.08
C GLU A 217 1.57 8.32 -8.90
N ILE A 218 1.04 8.24 -7.68
CA ILE A 218 -0.12 7.41 -7.35
C ILE A 218 -1.35 8.32 -7.23
N LYS A 219 -2.44 7.92 -7.89
CA LYS A 219 -3.73 8.63 -7.93
C LYS A 219 -4.86 7.67 -7.58
N ILE A 220 -6.09 8.17 -7.52
CA ILE A 220 -7.27 7.32 -7.39
C ILE A 220 -8.00 7.27 -8.73
N GLY A 221 -8.29 6.05 -9.18
CA GLY A 221 -9.02 5.74 -10.41
C GLY A 221 -10.45 5.31 -10.14
N VAL A 222 -11.25 5.31 -11.20
CA VAL A 222 -12.65 4.83 -11.20
C VAL A 222 -12.75 3.58 -12.07
N PHE A 223 -13.45 2.58 -11.55
CA PHE A 223 -13.56 1.24 -12.10
C PHE A 223 -15.01 0.77 -12.15
N THR A 224 -15.26 -0.26 -12.97
CA THR A 224 -16.61 -0.85 -13.15
C THR A 224 -16.76 -2.22 -12.50
N ASP A 225 -15.74 -2.69 -11.79
CA ASP A 225 -15.67 -4.00 -11.15
C ASP A 225 -15.11 -3.89 -9.72
N GLU A 226 -15.51 -4.83 -8.88
CA GLU A 226 -15.14 -4.90 -7.45
C GLU A 226 -13.66 -5.21 -7.19
N PHE A 227 -12.89 -5.54 -8.23
CA PHE A 227 -11.46 -5.79 -8.15
C PHE A 227 -10.63 -4.58 -8.63
N CYS A 228 -11.30 -3.50 -9.05
CA CYS A 228 -10.67 -2.31 -9.62
C CYS A 228 -9.72 -2.65 -10.79
N SER A 229 -10.12 -3.58 -11.65
CA SER A 229 -9.30 -4.10 -12.75
C SER A 229 -9.68 -3.51 -14.12
N ILE A 230 -10.90 -3.00 -14.25
CA ILE A 230 -11.50 -2.48 -15.47
C ILE A 230 -11.85 -1.00 -15.27
N PHE A 231 -11.05 -0.13 -15.87
CA PHE A 231 -11.28 1.31 -15.85
C PHE A 231 -12.64 1.70 -16.44
N ALA A 232 -13.30 2.66 -15.80
CA ALA A 232 -14.47 3.31 -16.34
C ALA A 232 -14.11 4.11 -17.61
N LYS A 233 -14.69 3.73 -18.76
CA LYS A 233 -14.38 4.31 -20.08
C LYS A 233 -15.36 5.40 -20.52
N ASP A 234 -16.35 5.68 -19.70
CA ASP A 234 -17.42 6.65 -19.95
C ASP A 234 -17.02 8.10 -19.62
N GLY A 235 -15.83 8.30 -19.05
CA GLY A 235 -15.29 9.60 -18.66
C GLY A 235 -15.71 10.05 -17.26
N THR A 236 -16.31 9.15 -16.47
CA THR A 236 -16.63 9.39 -15.06
C THR A 236 -15.33 9.56 -14.27
N SER A 237 -15.18 10.70 -13.60
CA SER A 237 -14.05 11.00 -12.72
C SER A 237 -14.43 10.80 -11.26
N LEU A 238 -13.42 10.63 -10.40
CA LEU A 238 -13.64 10.54 -8.95
C LEU A 238 -14.36 11.78 -8.41
N SER A 239 -14.04 12.96 -8.93
CA SER A 239 -14.71 14.21 -8.56
C SER A 239 -16.20 14.18 -8.89
N ASP A 240 -16.59 13.61 -10.03
CA ASP A 240 -18.00 13.47 -10.41
C ASP A 240 -18.74 12.52 -9.44
N LEU A 241 -18.07 11.46 -8.98
CA LEU A 241 -18.64 10.51 -8.01
C LEU A 241 -18.77 11.13 -6.61
N VAL A 242 -17.75 11.85 -6.13
CA VAL A 242 -17.84 12.59 -4.87
C VAL A 242 -18.95 13.64 -4.96
N GLU A 243 -19.04 14.38 -6.07
CA GLU A 243 -20.12 15.34 -6.30
C GLU A 243 -21.50 14.68 -6.23
N ALA A 244 -21.67 13.51 -6.84
CA ALA A 244 -22.93 12.79 -6.84
C ALA A 244 -23.32 12.24 -5.47
N GLU A 245 -22.35 11.74 -4.69
CA GLU A 245 -22.59 11.15 -3.37
C GLU A 245 -23.02 12.19 -2.32
N PHE A 246 -22.43 13.39 -2.38
CA PHE A 246 -22.69 14.46 -1.41
C PHE A 246 -23.73 15.50 -1.90
N ALA A 247 -24.27 15.34 -3.11
CA ALA A 247 -25.32 16.21 -3.61
C ALA A 247 -26.63 16.01 -2.81
N ASP A 248 -26.96 16.97 -1.93
CA ASP A 248 -28.31 17.02 -1.34
C ASP A 248 -29.31 17.54 -2.38
N GLU A 249 -30.21 16.66 -2.85
CA GLU A 249 -31.28 17.02 -3.79
C GLU A 249 -32.17 18.18 -3.29
N ASN A 250 -32.18 18.45 -1.98
CA ASN A 250 -32.99 19.48 -1.35
C ASN A 250 -32.24 20.79 -1.10
N ASP A 251 -30.91 20.82 -1.22
CA ASP A 251 -30.10 22.03 -1.07
C ASP A 251 -29.04 22.14 -2.18
N ALA A 252 -29.39 22.89 -3.23
CA ALA A 252 -28.48 23.20 -4.33
C ALA A 252 -27.25 24.05 -3.93
N ASN A 253 -27.14 24.47 -2.67
CA ASN A 253 -25.94 25.13 -2.12
C ASN A 253 -25.23 24.27 -1.06
N ALA A 254 -25.59 22.99 -0.91
CA ALA A 254 -24.82 22.07 -0.09
C ALA A 254 -23.36 22.09 -0.56
N ALA A 255 -22.45 22.28 0.38
CA ALA A 255 -21.02 22.24 0.08
C ALA A 255 -20.65 20.81 -0.31
N VAL A 256 -20.24 20.62 -1.56
CA VAL A 256 -19.66 19.35 -2.00
C VAL A 256 -18.21 19.32 -1.54
N PRO A 257 -17.76 18.22 -0.91
CA PRO A 257 -16.38 18.10 -0.52
C PRO A 257 -15.43 18.03 -1.73
N GLN A 258 -14.25 18.64 -1.61
CA GLN A 258 -13.18 18.58 -2.60
C GLN A 258 -12.17 17.51 -2.23
N LEU A 259 -11.65 16.79 -3.23
CA LEU A 259 -10.60 15.81 -3.00
C LEU A 259 -9.24 16.51 -2.79
N THR A 260 -8.54 16.10 -1.74
CA THR A 260 -7.12 16.45 -1.52
C THR A 260 -6.26 15.22 -1.74
N TYR A 261 -5.04 15.42 -2.25
CA TYR A 261 -4.07 14.36 -2.51
C TYR A 261 -2.83 14.49 -1.61
N HIS A 262 -2.92 15.27 -0.54
CA HIS A 262 -1.76 15.66 0.27
C HIS A 262 -0.90 14.46 0.73
N ASN A 263 -1.54 13.42 1.27
CA ASN A 263 -0.83 12.23 1.74
C ASN A 263 -0.27 11.40 0.59
N LEU A 264 -1.06 11.17 -0.47
CA LEU A 264 -0.60 10.45 -1.67
C LEU A 264 0.56 11.15 -2.41
N GLU A 265 0.57 12.49 -2.44
CA GLU A 265 1.66 13.29 -3.00
C GLU A 265 2.96 13.13 -2.21
N LYS A 266 2.89 12.95 -0.89
CA LYS A 266 4.08 12.62 -0.07
C LYS A 266 4.56 11.19 -0.32
N VAL A 267 3.64 10.24 -0.37
CA VAL A 267 3.92 8.80 -0.55
C VAL A 267 4.60 8.49 -1.89
N SER A 268 4.14 9.14 -2.97
CA SER A 268 4.69 8.95 -4.33
C SER A 268 5.60 10.08 -4.79
N GLY A 269 5.90 11.05 -3.91
CA GLY A 269 6.72 12.20 -4.21
C GLY A 269 8.22 11.90 -4.23
N ASP A 270 9.01 12.95 -4.45
CA ASP A 270 10.49 12.90 -4.40
C ASP A 270 11.04 12.89 -2.95
N SER A 271 10.17 12.86 -1.94
CA SER A 271 10.51 12.75 -0.52
C SER A 271 11.07 11.37 -0.19
N CYS A 272 12.00 11.33 0.76
CA CYS A 272 12.50 10.09 1.33
C CYS A 272 12.06 9.96 2.78
N ILE A 273 11.85 8.73 3.21
CA ILE A 273 11.60 8.37 4.60
C ILE A 273 12.94 7.92 5.19
N SER A 274 13.42 8.62 6.22
CA SER A 274 14.61 8.16 6.95
C SER A 274 14.27 6.89 7.71
N CYS A 275 15.09 5.85 7.59
CA CYS A 275 14.88 4.63 8.37
C CYS A 275 15.45 4.73 9.78
N LEU A 276 16.16 5.81 10.13
CA LEU A 276 16.61 6.04 11.49
C LEU A 276 15.47 6.68 12.31
N VAL A 277 15.09 6.05 13.42
CA VAL A 277 14.29 6.69 14.47
C VAL A 277 15.17 7.74 15.16
N GLU A 278 14.73 9.00 15.19
CA GLU A 278 15.47 10.03 15.93
C GLU A 278 15.29 9.78 17.45
N PRO A 279 16.38 9.64 18.22
CA PRO A 279 16.26 9.39 19.64
C PRO A 279 15.68 10.63 20.35
N GLU A 280 14.72 10.39 21.24
CA GLU A 280 14.25 11.37 22.23
C GLU A 280 15.45 12.00 22.95
N GLU A 281 15.50 13.33 23.14
CA GLU A 281 16.67 14.00 23.75
C GLU A 281 16.95 13.56 25.21
N ASP A 282 16.03 12.83 25.84
CA ASP A 282 16.16 12.22 27.17
C ASP A 282 16.52 10.70 27.14
N ALA A 283 16.73 10.13 25.94
CA ALA A 283 17.20 8.76 25.77
C ALA A 283 18.63 8.60 26.30
N ASP A 284 18.89 7.49 26.98
CA ASP A 284 20.22 7.17 27.49
C ASP A 284 21.19 7.09 26.29
N ALA A 285 22.34 7.78 26.34
CA ALA A 285 23.31 7.85 25.22
C ALA A 285 23.96 6.49 24.84
N ASN A 286 23.41 5.39 25.35
CA ASN A 286 23.78 4.00 25.11
C ASN A 286 22.68 3.21 24.38
N GLU A 287 21.54 3.83 24.04
CA GLU A 287 20.48 3.19 23.27
C GLU A 287 20.95 3.01 21.82
N ALA A 288 20.78 1.81 21.27
CA ALA A 288 21.16 1.51 19.90
C ALA A 288 20.21 2.24 18.95
N PRO A 289 20.68 2.71 17.78
CA PRO A 289 19.78 3.28 16.80
C PRO A 289 18.76 2.22 16.38
N GLU A 290 17.48 2.58 16.40
CA GLU A 290 16.38 1.72 15.99
C GLU A 290 15.91 2.11 14.59
N ALA A 291 15.50 1.10 13.81
CA ALA A 291 14.99 1.32 12.48
C ALA A 291 13.48 1.64 12.54
N GLN A 292 13.03 2.55 11.68
CA GLN A 292 11.61 2.89 11.58
C GLN A 292 10.78 1.69 11.13
N GLU A 293 9.60 1.52 11.72
CA GLU A 293 8.71 0.37 11.48
C GLU A 293 8.34 0.24 10.00
N VAL A 294 8.00 1.35 9.33
CA VAL A 294 7.72 1.38 7.88
C VAL A 294 8.87 0.84 7.03
N CYS A 295 10.14 1.09 7.42
CA CYS A 295 11.28 0.55 6.70
C CYS A 295 11.45 -0.95 6.92
N GLN A 296 11.24 -1.43 8.14
CA GLN A 296 11.33 -2.84 8.49
C GLN A 296 10.24 -3.65 7.77
N GLN A 297 8.98 -3.23 7.91
CA GLN A 297 7.82 -3.88 7.29
C GLN A 297 8.00 -4.00 5.77
N LEU A 298 8.28 -2.88 5.10
CA LEU A 298 8.44 -2.87 3.65
C LEU A 298 9.66 -3.69 3.19
N TYR A 299 10.76 -3.66 3.96
CA TYR A 299 11.93 -4.48 3.65
C TYR A 299 11.61 -5.98 3.77
N GLU A 300 10.90 -6.40 4.81
CA GLU A 300 10.58 -7.80 5.07
C GLU A 300 9.67 -8.38 3.98
N GLU A 301 8.59 -7.69 3.65
CA GLU A 301 7.55 -8.14 2.71
C GLU A 301 7.98 -8.05 1.25
N ALA A 302 8.87 -7.11 0.91
CA ALA A 302 9.23 -6.88 -0.47
C ALA A 302 10.12 -7.99 -1.07
N ALA A 303 9.93 -8.19 -2.38
CA ALA A 303 10.86 -8.91 -3.23
C ALA A 303 12.15 -8.08 -3.40
N LYS A 304 13.30 -8.70 -3.13
CA LYS A 304 14.58 -7.99 -2.97
C LYS A 304 15.52 -8.18 -4.17
N CYS A 305 16.13 -7.08 -4.63
CA CYS A 305 17.19 -7.04 -5.62
C CYS A 305 18.34 -6.15 -5.11
N GLU A 306 19.36 -6.76 -4.51
CA GLU A 306 20.33 -6.06 -3.66
C GLU A 306 21.76 -6.16 -4.22
N THR A 307 22.20 -7.36 -4.55
CA THR A 307 23.58 -7.66 -4.96
C THR A 307 24.06 -6.90 -6.20
N PRO A 308 23.23 -6.65 -7.24
CA PRO A 308 23.70 -5.93 -8.43
C PRO A 308 24.09 -4.47 -8.17
N TYR A 309 23.60 -3.90 -7.08
CA TYR A 309 23.73 -2.49 -6.74
C TYR A 309 24.71 -2.25 -5.58
N GLY A 310 25.32 -3.33 -5.06
CA GLY A 310 26.33 -3.26 -4.00
C GLY A 310 25.75 -2.98 -2.62
N PHE A 311 24.47 -3.29 -2.42
CA PHE A 311 23.82 -3.26 -1.11
C PHE A 311 24.43 -4.33 -0.21
N ASP A 312 24.80 -3.93 1.01
CA ASP A 312 25.39 -4.81 2.01
C ASP A 312 24.28 -5.34 2.93
N GLY A 313 23.41 -6.16 2.36
CA GLY A 313 22.24 -6.74 3.03
C GLY A 313 22.40 -8.21 3.37
N VAL A 314 21.31 -8.85 3.78
CA VAL A 314 21.34 -10.25 4.25
C VAL A 314 21.69 -11.24 3.12
N LEU A 315 21.51 -10.85 1.86
CA LEU A 315 21.97 -11.65 0.72
C LEU A 315 23.50 -11.67 0.57
N SER A 316 24.22 -10.68 1.12
CA SER A 316 25.69 -10.60 1.07
C SER A 316 26.35 -11.45 2.17
N SER A 317 25.64 -11.81 3.25
CA SER A 317 26.19 -12.55 4.40
C SER A 317 26.51 -14.01 4.09
N GLY A 318 25.89 -14.59 3.05
CA GLY A 318 26.13 -15.97 2.63
C GLY A 318 25.46 -17.02 3.52
N ASP A 319 24.47 -16.60 4.31
CA ASP A 319 23.75 -17.48 5.23
C ASP A 319 22.83 -18.46 4.47
N GLU A 320 22.89 -19.74 4.85
CA GLU A 320 22.11 -20.82 4.23
C GLU A 320 20.59 -20.62 4.39
N GLU A 321 20.18 -19.82 5.37
CA GLU A 321 18.78 -19.46 5.64
C GLU A 321 18.16 -18.64 4.50
N TYR A 322 18.95 -17.80 3.84
CA TYR A 322 18.52 -16.95 2.73
C TYR A 322 18.80 -17.57 1.35
N ALA A 323 19.14 -18.86 1.30
CA ALA A 323 19.48 -19.54 0.06
C ALA A 323 18.37 -19.49 -1.00
N ASN A 324 17.10 -19.52 -0.60
CA ASN A 324 15.97 -19.39 -1.53
C ASN A 324 15.91 -17.98 -2.14
N GLN A 325 16.13 -16.95 -1.33
CA GLN A 325 16.11 -15.57 -1.78
C GLN A 325 17.31 -15.28 -2.69
N ALA A 326 18.50 -15.72 -2.31
CA ALA A 326 19.71 -15.63 -3.13
C ALA A 326 19.56 -16.39 -4.48
N ALA A 327 18.89 -17.55 -4.48
CA ALA A 327 18.63 -18.31 -5.71
C ALA A 327 17.63 -17.63 -6.65
N ASN A 328 16.71 -16.84 -6.12
CA ASN A 328 15.66 -16.16 -6.88
C ASN A 328 16.02 -14.70 -7.23
N GLU A 329 17.04 -14.12 -6.61
CA GLU A 329 17.42 -12.72 -6.77
C GLU A 329 17.63 -12.35 -8.25
N GLU A 330 18.31 -13.18 -9.05
CA GLU A 330 18.50 -12.91 -10.48
C GLU A 330 17.16 -12.78 -11.22
N THR A 331 16.18 -13.62 -10.87
CA THR A 331 14.85 -13.61 -11.48
C THR A 331 14.06 -12.38 -11.04
N VAL A 332 14.08 -12.07 -9.74
CA VAL A 332 13.42 -10.88 -9.17
C VAL A 332 14.01 -9.61 -9.78
N CYS A 333 15.34 -9.46 -9.77
CA CYS A 333 16.03 -8.34 -10.40
C CYS A 333 15.70 -8.19 -11.89
N THR A 334 15.54 -9.30 -12.61
CA THR A 334 15.17 -9.26 -14.03
C THR A 334 13.73 -8.78 -14.21
N PHE A 335 12.83 -9.22 -13.35
CA PHE A 335 11.43 -8.79 -13.37
C PHE A 335 11.29 -7.30 -13.03
N ILE A 336 11.92 -6.84 -11.94
CA ILE A 336 11.94 -5.43 -11.56
C ILE A 336 12.49 -4.56 -12.69
N LYS A 337 13.59 -4.98 -13.34
CA LYS A 337 14.14 -4.25 -14.50
C LYS A 337 13.19 -4.22 -15.71
N ALA A 338 12.40 -5.27 -15.92
CA ALA A 338 11.41 -5.28 -16.99
C ALA A 338 10.27 -4.29 -16.68
N VAL A 339 9.79 -4.29 -15.43
CA VAL A 339 8.79 -3.35 -14.92
C VAL A 339 9.30 -1.90 -15.03
N ASN A 340 10.48 -1.60 -14.49
CA ASN A 340 11.14 -0.28 -14.60
C ASN A 340 11.49 0.11 -16.04
N GLY A 341 11.62 -0.87 -16.93
CA GLY A 341 11.92 -0.66 -18.35
C GLY A 341 10.70 -0.28 -19.20
N GLY A 342 9.51 -0.15 -18.59
CA GLY A 342 8.25 0.09 -19.30
C GLY A 342 7.88 -1.08 -20.20
N ALA A 343 8.14 -2.31 -19.76
CA ALA A 343 7.68 -3.50 -20.49
C ALA A 343 6.16 -3.67 -20.45
N TYR A 344 5.50 -2.97 -19.53
CA TYR A 344 4.05 -2.97 -19.33
C TYR A 344 3.48 -1.58 -19.58
N ASP A 345 2.25 -1.51 -20.09
CA ASP A 345 1.50 -0.26 -20.19
C ASP A 345 0.67 0.00 -18.92
N GLU A 346 -0.11 1.09 -18.96
CA GLU A 346 -0.99 1.54 -17.87
C GLU A 346 -2.12 0.56 -17.54
N GLU A 347 -2.48 -0.33 -18.47
CA GLU A 347 -3.45 -1.40 -18.22
C GLU A 347 -2.76 -2.70 -17.79
N GLY A 348 -1.44 -2.70 -17.60
CA GLY A 348 -0.62 -3.86 -17.26
C GLY A 348 -0.40 -4.86 -18.40
N GLU A 349 -0.65 -4.46 -19.64
CA GLU A 349 -0.39 -5.29 -20.82
C GLU A 349 1.05 -5.14 -21.31
N ILE A 350 1.60 -6.19 -21.92
CA ILE A 350 2.99 -6.18 -22.39
C ILE A 350 3.11 -5.22 -23.60
N SER A 351 3.80 -4.10 -23.39
CA SER A 351 4.09 -3.12 -24.44
C SER A 351 5.29 -3.56 -25.28
N LEU A 352 5.01 -4.13 -26.46
CA LEU A 352 6.04 -4.54 -27.44
C LEU A 352 6.78 -3.35 -28.09
N SER A 353 6.41 -2.11 -27.77
CA SER A 353 7.04 -0.90 -28.30
C SER A 353 8.32 -0.51 -27.55
N SER A 354 8.51 -1.00 -26.32
CA SER A 354 9.69 -0.66 -25.53
C SER A 354 10.94 -1.34 -26.08
N SER A 355 11.85 -0.52 -26.62
CA SER A 355 13.09 -0.94 -27.30
C SER A 355 14.13 -1.57 -26.35
N ASN A 356 13.81 -1.69 -25.06
CA ASN A 356 14.72 -2.11 -24.00
C ASN A 356 14.46 -3.51 -23.43
N VAL A 357 13.42 -4.24 -23.87
CA VAL A 357 13.25 -5.67 -23.54
C VAL A 357 14.26 -6.51 -24.33
N ARG A 358 15.55 -6.33 -24.04
CA ARG A 358 16.56 -7.35 -24.30
C ARG A 358 16.40 -8.36 -23.17
N SER A 359 15.59 -9.38 -23.43
CA SER A 359 15.62 -10.65 -22.69
C SER A 359 17.09 -11.02 -22.45
N GLY A 360 17.54 -10.82 -21.21
CA GLY A 360 18.84 -11.21 -20.70
C GLY A 360 18.90 -12.71 -20.47
N GLY A 361 18.46 -13.49 -21.46
CA GLY A 361 18.62 -14.94 -21.50
C GLY A 361 19.59 -15.26 -22.62
N GLY A 362 20.88 -15.37 -22.27
CA GLY A 362 21.94 -15.84 -23.16
C GLY A 362 21.75 -17.32 -23.55
N SER A 363 20.70 -17.63 -24.31
CA SER A 363 20.64 -18.82 -25.13
C SER A 363 20.28 -18.39 -26.53
N SER A 364 21.26 -18.48 -27.43
CA SER A 364 21.08 -18.25 -28.86
C SER A 364 20.00 -19.21 -29.38
N VAL A 365 18.77 -18.74 -29.48
CA VAL A 365 17.66 -19.46 -30.10
C VAL A 365 17.98 -19.59 -31.58
N SER A 366 18.43 -20.78 -31.99
CA SER A 366 18.77 -21.08 -33.39
C SER A 366 17.54 -20.87 -34.27
N GLY A 367 17.74 -20.44 -35.52
CA GLY A 367 16.66 -19.98 -36.42
C GLY A 367 15.49 -20.96 -36.63
N TRP A 368 15.62 -22.22 -36.23
CA TRP A 368 14.55 -23.20 -36.30
C TRP A 368 13.51 -23.08 -35.16
N GLN A 369 13.91 -22.66 -33.95
CA GLN A 369 12.99 -22.50 -32.80
C GLN A 369 12.03 -21.31 -32.99
N LYS A 370 12.42 -20.30 -33.76
CA LYS A 370 11.53 -19.19 -34.17
C LYS A 370 10.43 -19.66 -35.13
N PHE A 371 10.68 -20.73 -35.89
CA PHE A 371 9.70 -21.30 -36.82
C PHE A 371 8.65 -22.15 -36.11
N THR A 372 8.99 -22.79 -34.98
CA THR A 372 8.04 -23.62 -34.21
C THR A 372 7.03 -22.80 -33.42
N ILE A 373 7.38 -21.63 -32.90
CA ILE A 373 6.43 -20.76 -32.17
C ILE A 373 5.43 -20.10 -33.15
N ALA A 374 5.89 -19.69 -34.34
CA ALA A 374 5.01 -19.17 -35.38
C ALA A 374 4.06 -20.23 -35.98
N ALA A 375 4.50 -21.50 -36.03
CA ALA A 375 3.64 -22.60 -36.51
C ALA A 375 2.57 -23.00 -35.48
N LEU A 376 2.81 -22.82 -34.18
CA LEU A 376 1.85 -23.14 -33.13
C LEU A 376 0.68 -22.14 -33.09
N ALA A 377 0.94 -20.86 -33.39
CA ALA A 377 -0.09 -19.82 -33.50
C ALA A 377 -0.99 -19.97 -34.75
N LEU A 378 -0.50 -20.61 -35.82
CA LEU A 378 -1.31 -20.90 -37.01
C LEU A 378 -2.01 -22.27 -36.95
N GLY A 379 -1.60 -23.16 -36.04
CA GLY A 379 -2.20 -24.48 -35.86
C GLY A 379 -3.56 -24.47 -35.14
N THR A 380 -3.88 -23.43 -34.38
CA THR A 380 -5.13 -23.33 -33.62
C THR A 380 -6.31 -22.78 -34.44
N LEU A 381 -6.05 -22.17 -35.61
CA LEU A 381 -7.12 -21.77 -36.55
C LEU A 381 -7.60 -22.92 -37.46
N GLY A 382 -6.96 -24.11 -37.40
CA GLY A 382 -7.26 -25.25 -38.27
C GLY A 382 -8.22 -26.32 -37.70
N LEU A 383 -8.69 -26.19 -36.46
CA LEU A 383 -9.49 -27.21 -35.76
C LEU A 383 -10.94 -26.80 -35.47
N VAL A 384 -11.50 -25.86 -36.25
CA VAL A 384 -12.95 -25.51 -36.23
C VAL A 384 -13.62 -25.85 -37.58
N GLY A 385 -13.11 -26.84 -38.30
CA GLY A 385 -13.61 -27.20 -39.62
C GLY A 385 -13.44 -28.66 -39.98
N PHE A 386 -13.96 -29.57 -39.17
CA PHE A 386 -14.45 -30.89 -39.61
C PHE A 386 -15.55 -31.41 -38.68
#